data_AF-A0A3P8GA30-F1
#
_entry.id   AF-A0A3P8GA30-F1
#
_cell.length_a   1.000
_cell.length_b   1.000
_cell.length_c   1.000
_cell.angle_alpha   90.00
_cell.angle_beta   90.00
_cell.angle_gamma   90.00
#
_symmetry.space_group_name_H-M   'P 1'
#
loop_
_entity.id
_entity.type
_entity.pdbx_description
1 polymer ?
#
loop_
_entity_poly.entity_id
_entity_poly.type
_entity_poly.pdbx_seq_one_letter_code
_entity_poly.pdbx_strand_id
1 'polypeptide(L)'
;MSYIEIYNEQIIDLLAGISLDKTAFKRSSFEFLQIAESNDQVYIKGLNCLTVNNLEEALTVLFEGELNRTVASHSLNRFSSRAHAIFTVYLTIIDSMDSNGCIKCSKIHYVDLAGSDNLKRTQVS
;
A
#
# COMPACT_ATOMS: atom_id res chain seq x y z
N MET A 1 -1.77 -8.62 0.97
CA MET A 1 -1.90 -7.35 0.23
C MET A 1 -1.31 -6.24 1.07
N SER A 2 -0.63 -5.28 0.46
CA SER A 2 -0.11 -4.08 1.13
C SER A 2 -0.45 -2.85 0.31
N TYR A 3 -0.67 -1.70 0.95
CA TYR A 3 -0.95 -0.44 0.26
C TYR A 3 -0.18 0.69 0.93
N ILE A 4 0.67 1.38 0.16
CA ILE A 4 1.45 2.51 0.66
C ILE A 4 1.20 3.76 -0.16
N GLU A 5 1.30 4.90 0.51
CA GLU A 5 1.47 6.20 -0.10
C GLU A 5 2.91 6.68 0.16
N ILE A 6 3.54 7.22 -0.88
CA ILE A 6 4.81 7.95 -0.77
C ILE A 6 4.49 9.41 -1.00
N TYR A 7 4.61 10.22 0.05
CA TYR A 7 4.36 11.65 0.00
C TYR A 7 5.59 12.38 0.54
N ASN A 8 6.17 13.26 -0.28
CA ASN A 8 7.36 14.04 0.09
C ASN A 8 8.48 13.17 0.69
N GLU A 9 8.83 12.07 0.01
CA GLU A 9 9.82 11.06 0.43
C GLU A 9 9.50 10.32 1.74
N GLN A 10 8.29 10.46 2.28
CA GLN A 10 7.84 9.73 3.46
C GLN A 10 6.82 8.65 3.09
N ILE A 11 7.02 7.46 3.67
CA ILE A 11 6.19 6.27 3.41
C ILE A 11 5.11 6.17 4.48
N ILE A 12 3.89 5.88 4.05
CA ILE A 12 2.73 5.76 4.92
C ILE A 12 1.99 4.49 4.58
N ASP A 13 1.60 3.76 5.62
CA ASP A 13 0.74 2.60 5.49
C ASP A 13 -0.72 3.03 5.34
N LEU A 14 -1.31 2.78 4.16
CA LEU A 14 -2.72 3.05 3.93
C LEU A 14 -3.62 1.94 4.51
N LEU A 15 -3.05 0.80 4.92
CA LEU A 15 -3.78 -0.30 5.56
C LEU A 15 -3.65 -0.31 7.08
N ALA A 16 -2.95 0.65 7.68
CA ALA A 16 -2.82 0.75 9.13
C ALA A 16 -4.20 0.94 9.78
N GLY A 17 -4.52 0.07 10.74
CA GLY A 17 -5.80 0.10 11.45
C GLY A 17 -6.94 -0.66 10.77
N ILE A 18 -6.77 -1.09 9.51
CA ILE A 18 -7.78 -1.92 8.84
C ILE A 18 -7.69 -3.35 9.40
N SER A 19 -8.84 -3.86 9.83
CA SER A 19 -9.01 -5.25 10.22
C SER A 19 -10.25 -5.82 9.54
N LEU A 20 -10.09 -6.97 8.88
CA LEU A 20 -11.23 -7.74 8.37
C LEU A 20 -12.00 -8.41 9.51
N ASP A 21 -11.35 -8.61 10.66
CA ASP A 21 -12.01 -9.00 11.89
C ASP A 21 -12.56 -7.74 12.59
N LYS A 22 -13.89 -7.59 12.58
CA LYS A 22 -14.63 -6.45 13.16
C LYS A 22 -14.45 -6.32 14.67
N THR A 23 -13.87 -7.32 15.34
CA THR A 23 -13.62 -7.30 16.79
C THR A 23 -12.27 -6.67 17.16
N ALA A 24 -11.34 -6.56 16.21
CA ALA A 24 -10.01 -6.03 16.46
C ALA A 24 -9.98 -4.51 16.22
N PHE A 25 -10.04 -3.74 17.30
CA PHE A 25 -9.82 -2.29 17.24
C PHE A 25 -8.31 -2.00 17.22
N LYS A 26 -7.73 -1.78 16.03
CA LYS A 26 -6.40 -1.15 15.92
C LYS A 26 -6.60 0.36 15.78
N ARG A 27 -5.97 1.14 16.66
CA ARG A 27 -5.85 2.59 16.45
C ARG A 27 -5.03 2.84 15.19
N SER A 28 -5.57 3.62 14.25
CA SER A 28 -4.77 4.17 13.16
C SER A 28 -3.88 5.26 13.72
N SER A 29 -2.57 5.09 13.59
CA SER A 29 -1.60 6.16 13.77
C SER A 29 -0.90 6.33 12.44
N PHE A 30 -1.01 7.52 11.85
CA PHE A 30 -0.25 7.90 10.65
C PHE A 30 1.22 8.11 11.04
N GLU A 31 1.94 7.01 11.25
CA GLU A 31 3.38 7.02 11.44
C GLU A 31 4.08 6.83 10.10
N PHE A 32 5.18 7.55 9.92
CA PHE A 32 6.04 7.36 8.75
C PHE A 32 6.84 6.08 8.89
N LEU A 33 6.69 5.19 7.92
CA LEU A 33 7.44 3.95 7.86
C LEU A 33 8.87 4.19 7.36
N GLN A 34 9.76 3.28 7.74
CA GLN A 34 11.17 3.32 7.37
C GLN A 34 11.52 2.13 6.48
N ILE A 35 12.38 2.36 5.50
CA ILE A 35 13.02 1.30 4.73
C ILE A 35 14.11 0.66 5.59
N ALA A 36 14.17 -0.66 5.58
CA ALA A 36 15.18 -1.46 6.26
C ALA A 36 15.74 -2.52 5.30
N GLU A 37 16.95 -2.97 5.59
CA GLU A 37 17.67 -3.97 4.81
C GLU A 37 18.07 -5.13 5.71
N SER A 38 17.86 -6.36 5.24
CA SER A 38 18.29 -7.59 5.92
C SER A 38 18.51 -8.69 4.89
N ASN A 39 19.61 -9.42 4.99
CA ASN A 39 19.95 -10.55 4.08
C ASN A 39 19.82 -10.18 2.58
N ASP A 40 20.37 -9.04 2.17
CA ASP A 40 20.27 -8.49 0.80
C ASP A 40 18.83 -8.24 0.31
N GLN A 41 17.85 -8.17 1.21
CA GLN A 41 16.47 -7.82 0.91
C GLN A 41 16.09 -6.48 1.53
N VAL A 42 15.53 -5.61 0.69
CA VAL A 42 14.96 -4.32 1.10
C VAL A 42 13.48 -4.50 1.43
N TYR A 43 13.06 -4.02 2.59
CA TYR A 43 11.66 -4.08 3.03
C TYR A 43 11.27 -2.84 3.82
N ILE A 44 9.97 -2.64 4.02
CA ILE A 44 9.43 -1.52 4.79
C ILE A 44 9.08 -2.02 6.19
N LYS A 45 9.75 -1.49 7.21
CA LYS A 45 9.56 -1.88 8.60
C LYS A 45 8.19 -1.42 9.10
N GLY A 46 7.41 -2.34 9.65
CA GLY A 46 6.08 -2.04 10.22
C GLY A 46 4.94 -1.98 9.19
N LEU A 47 5.20 -2.25 7.91
CA LEU A 47 4.18 -2.30 6.88
C LEU A 47 3.18 -3.44 7.15
N ASN A 48 1.89 -3.11 7.20
CA ASN A 48 0.84 -4.11 7.31
C ASN A 48 0.65 -4.84 5.97
N CYS A 49 0.63 -6.17 6.06
CA CYS A 49 0.28 -7.07 4.97
C CYS A 49 -0.98 -7.84 5.35
N LEU A 50 -2.12 -7.49 4.77
CA LEU A 50 -3.40 -8.13 5.04
C LEU A 50 -3.59 -9.37 4.16
N THR A 51 -3.93 -10.48 4.78
CA THR A 51 -4.36 -11.70 4.07
C THR A 51 -5.84 -11.57 3.72
N VAL A 52 -6.17 -11.86 2.47
CA VAL A 52 -7.55 -11.89 1.97
C VAL A 52 -7.81 -13.25 1.34
N ASN A 53 -9.03 -13.75 1.45
CA ASN A 53 -9.39 -15.09 1.00
C ASN A 53 -10.30 -15.10 -0.23
N ASN A 54 -10.87 -13.95 -0.58
CA ASN A 54 -11.78 -13.80 -1.72
C ASN A 54 -11.71 -12.37 -2.29
N LEU A 55 -12.38 -12.17 -3.43
CA LEU A 55 -12.41 -10.89 -4.13
C LEU A 55 -13.09 -9.78 -3.31
N GLU A 56 -14.14 -10.12 -2.56
CA GLU A 56 -14.88 -9.14 -1.75
C GLU A 56 -13.98 -8.55 -0.66
N GLU A 57 -13.29 -9.39 0.12
CA GLU A 57 -12.30 -8.96 1.11
C GLU A 57 -11.18 -8.12 0.47
N ALA A 58 -10.69 -8.53 -0.70
CA ALA A 58 -9.66 -7.79 -1.43
C ALA A 58 -10.13 -6.38 -1.83
N LEU A 59 -11.37 -6.26 -2.32
CA LEU A 59 -11.98 -4.99 -2.68
C LEU A 59 -12.25 -4.13 -1.44
N THR A 60 -12.71 -4.71 -0.33
CA THR A 60 -12.86 -3.99 0.94
C THR A 60 -11.54 -3.38 1.39
N VAL A 61 -10.46 -4.15 1.39
CA VAL A 61 -9.11 -3.66 1.77
C VAL A 61 -8.65 -2.54 0.83
N LEU A 62 -8.90 -2.67 -0.47
CA LEU A 62 -8.56 -1.64 -1.45
C LEU A 62 -9.31 -0.32 -1.18
N PHE A 63 -10.63 -0.38 -1.02
CA PHE A 63 -11.45 0.81 -0.83
C PHE A 63 -11.21 1.49 0.52
N GLU A 64 -11.07 0.73 1.60
CA GLU A 64 -10.70 1.27 2.92
C GLU A 64 -9.32 1.94 2.87
N GLY A 65 -8.35 1.35 2.15
CA GLY A 65 -7.05 1.99 1.92
C GLY A 65 -7.15 3.30 1.14
N GLU A 66 -8.02 3.37 0.13
CA GLU A 66 -8.26 4.60 -0.64
C GLU A 66 -8.96 5.69 0.20
N LEU A 67 -9.88 5.30 1.08
CA LEU A 67 -10.47 6.19 2.06
C LEU A 67 -9.39 6.76 3.01
N ASN A 68 -8.50 5.90 3.52
CA ASN A 68 -7.38 6.34 4.34
C ASN A 68 -6.46 7.31 3.60
N ARG A 69 -6.18 7.09 2.31
CA ARG A 69 -5.40 8.01 1.46
C ARG A 69 -6.06 9.38 1.36
N THR A 70 -7.37 9.40 1.14
CA THR A 70 -8.17 10.64 1.06
C THR A 70 -8.17 11.39 2.39
N VAL A 71 -8.40 10.68 3.51
CA VAL A 71 -8.40 11.27 4.86
C VAL A 71 -7.01 11.80 5.22
N ALA A 72 -5.96 11.02 5.00
CA ALA A 72 -4.57 11.44 5.25
C ALA A 72 -4.22 12.70 4.44
N SER A 73 -4.68 12.78 3.20
CA SER A 73 -4.48 13.97 2.36
C SER A 73 -5.13 15.21 2.95
N HIS A 74 -6.38 15.11 3.43
CA HIS A 74 -7.05 16.23 4.08
C HIS A 74 -6.42 16.62 5.42
N SER A 75 -6.10 15.64 6.28
CA SER A 75 -5.52 15.90 7.60
C SER A 75 -4.14 16.55 7.53
N LEU A 76 -3.37 16.28 6.47
CA LEU A 76 -1.99 16.74 6.31
C LEU A 76 -1.85 17.83 5.23
N ASN A 77 -2.99 18.39 4.77
CA ASN A 77 -3.08 19.40 3.71
C ASN A 77 -2.23 19.05 2.48
N ARG A 78 -2.31 17.78 2.06
CA ARG A 78 -1.50 17.24 0.97
C ARG A 78 -2.16 17.51 -0.36
N PHE A 79 -1.31 17.78 -1.34
CA PHE A 79 -1.73 17.86 -2.72
C PHE A 79 -1.50 16.51 -3.40
N SER A 80 -2.56 15.97 -4.02
CA SER A 80 -2.50 14.69 -4.75
C SER A 80 -1.47 14.71 -5.87
N SER A 81 -1.13 15.89 -6.43
CA SER A 81 -0.10 16.06 -7.45
C SER A 81 1.33 15.75 -6.97
N ARG A 82 1.55 15.48 -5.69
CA ARG A 82 2.86 15.19 -5.09
C ARG A 82 2.91 13.86 -4.33
N ALA A 83 1.87 13.05 -4.44
CA ALA A 83 1.77 11.75 -3.78
C ALA A 83 1.82 10.63 -4.82
N HIS A 84 2.59 9.60 -4.55
CA HIS A 84 2.58 8.34 -5.29
C HIS A 84 1.88 7.28 -4.46
N ALA A 85 1.18 6.36 -5.10
CA ALA A 85 0.51 5.25 -4.42
C ALA A 85 0.98 3.91 -5.00
N ILE A 86 1.27 2.94 -4.13
CA ILE A 86 1.69 1.60 -4.53
C ILE A 86 0.83 0.59 -3.79
N PHE A 87 -0.07 -0.04 -4.54
CA PHE A 87 -0.86 -1.16 -4.05
C PHE A 87 -0.24 -2.48 -4.54
N THR A 88 0.05 -3.38 -3.62
CA THR A 88 0.73 -4.64 -3.92
C THR A 88 -0.13 -5.84 -3.54
N VAL A 89 -0.37 -6.70 -4.52
CA VAL A 89 -1.02 -7.99 -4.35
C VAL A 89 0.05 -9.08 -4.34
N TYR A 90 0.10 -9.85 -3.26
CA TYR A 90 0.95 -11.02 -3.13
C TYR A 90 0.06 -12.25 -3.37
N LEU A 91 0.39 -13.04 -4.37
CA LEU A 91 -0.36 -14.24 -4.75
C LEU A 91 0.49 -15.48 -4.47
N THR A 92 -0.08 -16.42 -3.73
CA THR A 92 0.48 -17.74 -3.51
C THR A 92 -0.48 -18.76 -4.08
N ILE A 93 -0.02 -19.54 -5.06
CA ILE A 93 -0.78 -20.60 -5.71
C ILE A 93 -0.17 -21.93 -5.28
N ILE A 94 -0.99 -22.78 -4.69
CA ILE A 94 -0.61 -24.15 -4.31
C ILE A 94 -1.23 -25.07 -5.36
N ASP A 95 -0.39 -25.70 -6.17
CA ASP A 95 -0.85 -26.68 -7.15
C ASP A 95 -1.02 -28.04 -6.46
N SER A 96 -2.25 -28.39 -6.12
CA SER A 96 -2.58 -29.65 -5.43
C SER A 96 -2.47 -30.89 -6.34
N MET A 97 -2.31 -30.71 -7.65
CA MET A 97 -2.19 -31.80 -8.63
C MET A 97 -0.73 -32.13 -8.97
N ASP A 98 0.22 -31.26 -8.59
CA ASP A 98 1.64 -31.58 -8.69
C ASP A 98 2.06 -32.43 -7.49
N SER A 99 2.53 -33.66 -7.76
CA SER A 99 3.06 -34.58 -6.75
C SER A 99 4.20 -34.00 -5.91
N ASN A 100 4.85 -32.95 -6.40
CA ASN A 100 5.93 -32.26 -5.69
C ASN A 100 5.45 -31.09 -4.81
N GLY A 101 4.15 -30.80 -4.79
CA GLY A 101 3.58 -29.71 -3.99
C GLY A 101 4.11 -28.33 -4.39
N CYS A 102 4.20 -28.05 -5.69
CA CYS A 102 4.76 -26.78 -6.19
C CYS A 102 3.97 -25.59 -5.67
N ILE A 103 4.67 -24.68 -4.97
CA ILE A 103 4.16 -23.39 -4.53
C ILE A 103 4.68 -22.32 -5.49
N LYS A 104 3.77 -21.64 -6.19
CA LYS A 104 4.09 -20.51 -7.05
C LYS A 104 3.73 -19.22 -6.34
N CYS A 105 4.73 -18.35 -6.16
CA CYS A 105 4.54 -17.03 -5.58
C CYS A 105 4.67 -15.95 -6.67
N SER A 106 3.75 -14.98 -6.68
CA SER A 106 3.79 -13.82 -7.54
C SER A 106 3.52 -12.55 -6.74
N LYS A 107 4.08 -11.43 -7.20
CA LYS A 107 3.93 -10.12 -6.58
C LYS A 107 3.55 -9.13 -7.68
N ILE A 108 2.36 -8.56 -7.58
CA ILE A 108 1.81 -7.63 -8.56
C ILE A 108 1.77 -6.24 -7.92
N HIS A 109 2.32 -5.26 -8.62
CA HIS A 109 2.37 -3.87 -8.19
C HIS A 109 1.46 -3.01 -9.07
N TYR A 110 0.46 -2.38 -8.46
CA TYR A 110 -0.35 -1.33 -9.06
C TYR A 110 0.18 0.00 -8.56
N VAL A 111 0.77 0.77 -9.47
CA VAL A 111 1.49 2.00 -9.14
C VAL A 111 0.78 3.18 -9.79
N ASP A 112 0.41 4.16 -8.97
CA ASP A 112 -0.06 5.48 -9.38
C ASP A 112 1.04 6.50 -9.08
N LEU A 113 1.57 7.14 -10.11
CA LEU A 113 2.67 8.10 -9.96
C LEU A 113 2.14 9.54 -10.03
N ALA A 114 2.67 10.39 -9.16
CA ALA A 114 2.42 11.81 -9.17
C ALA A 114 2.69 12.44 -10.54
N GLY A 115 1.90 13.46 -10.88
CA GLY A 115 2.04 14.21 -12.13
C GLY A 115 3.41 14.88 -12.24
N SER A 116 4.02 14.80 -13.41
CA SER A 116 5.36 15.34 -13.67
C SER A 116 5.36 16.86 -13.96
N ASP A 117 4.55 17.65 -13.26
CA ASP A 117 4.35 19.06 -13.60
C ASP A 117 5.68 19.81 -13.65
N ASN A 118 6.06 20.21 -14.87
CA ASN A 118 7.30 20.91 -15.14
C ASN A 118 7.23 22.32 -14.52
N LEU A 119 8.04 22.58 -13.50
CA LEU A 119 8.23 23.90 -12.87
C LEU A 119 8.59 25.03 -13.85
N LYS A 120 8.91 24.72 -15.11
CA LYS A 120 9.15 25.71 -16.18
C LYS A 120 7.87 26.32 -16.78
N ARG A 121 6.68 25.78 -16.49
CA ARG A 121 5.39 26.25 -17.05
C ARG A 121 4.47 26.87 -15.98
N THR A 122 5.04 27.48 -14.95
CA THR A 122 4.27 28.26 -13.94
C THR A 122 4.82 29.68 -13.73
N GLN A 123 5.77 30.12 -14.55
CA GLN A 123 6.03 31.56 -14.76
C GLN A 123 5.46 31.97 -16.11
N VAL A 124 4.16 32.23 -16.16
CA VAL A 124 3.58 33.02 -17.25
C VAL A 124 2.68 34.07 -16.62
N SER A 125 3.25 35.28 -16.60
CA SER A 125 2.66 36.63 -16.59
C SER A 125 1.72 37.03 -15.46
#